data_AF-K1PYR5-F1
#
_entry.id   AF-K1PYR5-F1
#
_cell.length_a   1.000
_cell.length_b   1.000
_cell.length_c   1.000
_cell.angle_alpha   90.00
_cell.angle_beta   90.00
_cell.angle_gamma   90.00
#
_symmetry.space_group_name_H-M   'P 1'
#
loop_
_entity.id
_entity.type
_entity.pdbx_description
1 polymer ?
#
loop_
_entity_poly.entity_id
_entity_poly.type
_entity_poly.pdbx_seq_one_letter_code
_entity_poly.pdbx_strand_id
1 'polypeptide(L)' 'MSNPKLRSQLLYLGKEYPKGYTYFRDRCKTAFMKNKDITDEEEIKMLIARGKFVEKELEALYMLRKYRTLKKRYYE' A
#
# COMPACT_ATOMS: atom_id res chain seq x y z
N MET A 1 5.19 18.33 5.50
CA MET A 1 6.21 17.25 5.42
C MET A 1 5.58 16.01 4.76
N SER A 2 5.84 15.76 3.47
CA SER A 2 5.41 14.51 2.82
C SER A 2 6.55 13.50 2.93
N ASN A 3 6.38 12.40 3.68
CA ASN A 3 7.41 11.35 3.79
C ASN A 3 7.58 10.63 2.43
N PRO A 4 8.65 10.90 1.66
CA PRO A 4 8.79 10.40 0.28
C PRO A 4 9.02 8.88 0.25
N LYS A 5 9.55 8.33 1.34
CA LYS A 5 9.89 6.92 1.48
C LYS A 5 8.64 6.05 1.54
N LEU A 6 7.66 6.43 2.36
CA LEU A 6 6.40 5.69 2.52
C LEU A 6 5.61 5.62 1.21
N ARG A 7 5.49 6.75 0.49
CA ARG A 7 4.80 6.79 -0.80
C ARG A 7 5.47 5.88 -1.84
N SER A 8 6.80 5.94 -1.93
CA SER A 8 7.56 5.12 -2.88
C SER A 8 7.44 3.63 -2.57
N GLN A 9 7.48 3.28 -1.28
CA GLN A 9 7.34 1.90 -0.81
C GLN A 9 5.94 1.33 -1.10
N LEU A 10 4.89 2.09 -0.81
CA LEU A 10 3.51 1.70 -1.13
C LEU A 10 3.32 1.49 -2.63
N LEU A 11 3.86 2.38 -3.48
CA LEU A 11 3.80 2.23 -4.93
C LEU A 11 4.57 0.99 -5.43
N TYR A 12 5.70 0.67 -4.82
CA TYR A 12 6.45 -0.54 -5.14
C TYR A 12 5.66 -1.81 -4.82
N LEU A 13 5.11 -1.89 -3.60
CA LEU A 13 4.32 -3.04 -3.15
C LEU A 13 2.98 -3.17 -3.91
N GLY A 14 2.38 -2.04 -4.29
CA GLY A 14 1.12 -1.99 -5.01
C GLY A 14 1.19 -2.35 -6.50
N LYS A 15 2.35 -2.68 -7.05
CA LYS A 15 2.50 -3.09 -8.47
C LYS A 15 1.65 -4.29 -8.84
N GLU A 16 1.51 -5.22 -7.91
CA GLU A 16 0.76 -6.47 -8.10
C GLU A 16 -0.63 -6.43 -7.49
N TYR A 17 -1.16 -5.23 -7.24
CA TYR A 17 -2.47 -5.07 -6.64
C TYR A 17 -3.56 -5.74 -7.52
N PRO A 18 -4.54 -6.48 -6.94
CA PRO A 18 -5.49 -7.27 -7.73
C PRO A 18 -6.29 -6.48 -8.77
N LYS A 19 -6.56 -5.20 -8.51
CA LYS A 19 -7.26 -4.29 -9.44
C LYS A 19 -6.35 -3.58 -10.44
N GLY A 20 -5.06 -3.92 -10.47
CA GLY A 20 -4.04 -3.30 -11.31
C GLY A 20 -3.29 -2.15 -10.64
N TYR A 21 -2.07 -1.90 -11.14
CA TYR A 21 -1.16 -0.89 -10.61
C TYR A 21 -1.70 0.55 -10.77
N THR A 22 -2.33 0.86 -11.89
CA THR A 22 -2.89 2.20 -12.16
C THR A 22 -3.96 2.57 -11.14
N TYR A 23 -4.90 1.64 -10.88
CA TYR A 23 -5.93 1.79 -9.86
C TYR A 23 -5.33 2.07 -8.48
N PHE A 24 -4.33 1.29 -8.06
CA PHE A 24 -3.67 1.49 -6.77
C PHE A 24 -2.91 2.83 -6.71
N ARG A 25 -2.14 3.14 -7.76
CA ARG A 25 -1.34 4.36 -7.85
C ARG A 25 -2.20 5.61 -7.74
N ASP A 26 -3.33 5.66 -8.43
CA ASP A 26 -4.20 6.83 -8.43
C ASP A 26 -4.87 7.03 -7.06
N ARG A 27 -5.32 5.95 -6.41
CA ARG A 27 -5.87 5.99 -5.05
C ARG A 27 -4.81 6.43 -4.03
N CYS A 28 -3.60 5.89 -4.14
CA CYS A 28 -2.47 6.27 -3.32
C CYS A 28 -2.15 7.77 -3.51
N LYS A 29 -2.01 8.23 -4.75
CA LYS A 29 -1.76 9.64 -5.06
C LYS A 29 -2.85 10.55 -4.49
N THR A 30 -4.13 10.22 -4.69
CA THR A 30 -5.26 11.00 -4.16
C THR A 30 -5.24 11.08 -2.63
N ALA A 31 -4.92 9.98 -1.94
CA ALA A 31 -4.81 9.97 -0.48
C ALA A 31 -3.68 10.88 0.03
N PHE A 32 -2.51 10.85 -0.61
CA PHE A 32 -1.40 11.75 -0.26
C PHE A 32 -1.73 13.22 -0.58
N MET A 33 -2.40 13.48 -1.71
CA MET A 33 -2.79 14.84 -2.10
C MET A 33 -3.85 15.44 -1.17
N LYS A 34 -4.83 14.65 -0.74
CA LYS A 34 -5.88 15.11 0.19
C LYS A 34 -5.32 15.54 1.55
N ASN A 35 -4.24 14.90 1.98
CA ASN A 35 -3.62 15.13 3.29
C ASN A 35 -2.39 16.05 3.24
N LYS A 36 -2.12 16.70 2.11
CA LYS A 36 -0.87 17.46 1.90
C LYS A 36 -0.75 18.71 2.79
N ASP A 37 -1.89 19.32 3.12
CA ASP A 37 -2.00 20.59 3.84
C ASP A 37 -2.19 20.40 5.35
N ILE A 38 -2.20 19.15 5.83
CA ILE A 38 -2.33 18.85 7.25
C ILE A 38 -1.02 19.23 7.96
N THR A 39 -1.15 20.08 8.97
CA THR A 39 -0.04 20.57 9.80
C THR A 39 -0.08 20.06 11.22
N ASP A 40 -1.19 19.46 11.64
CA ASP A 40 -1.35 18.88 12.98
C ASP A 40 -0.48 17.62 13.13
N GLU A 41 0.29 17.56 14.22
CA GLU A 41 1.27 16.49 14.43
C GLU A 41 0.61 15.14 14.74
N GLU A 42 -0.50 15.14 15.46
CA GLU A 42 -1.23 13.92 15.82
C GLU A 42 -1.97 13.35 14.60
N GLU A 43 -2.56 14.20 13.77
CA GLU A 43 -3.12 13.78 12.48
C GLU A 43 -2.06 13.19 11.55
N ILE A 44 -0.86 13.81 11.47
CA ILE A 44 0.25 13.28 10.68
C ILE A 44 0.67 11.90 11.18
N LYS A 45 0.80 11.71 12.50
CA LYS A 45 1.14 10.40 13.09
C LYS A 45 0.09 9.34 12.75
N MET A 46 -1.20 9.68 12.85
CA MET A 46 -2.29 8.79 12.50
C MET A 46 -2.28 8.41 11.01
N LEU A 47 -2.01 9.36 10.12
CA LEU A 47 -1.90 9.11 8.68
C LEU A 47 -0.71 8.22 8.32
N ILE A 48 0.43 8.42 8.99
CA ILE A 48 1.60 7.55 8.85
C ILE A 48 1.27 6.13 9.32
N ALA A 49 0.61 5.99 10.48
CA ALA A 49 0.19 4.70 11.00
C ALA A 49 -0.75 3.97 10.03
N ARG A 50 -1.70 4.69 9.43
CA ARG A 50 -2.57 4.16 8.38
C ARG A 50 -1.79 3.71 7.14
N GLY A 51 -0.79 4.48 6.71
CA GLY A 51 0.07 4.07 5.60
C GLY A 51 0.85 2.78 5.88
N LYS A 52 1.40 2.62 7.10
CA LYS A 52 2.05 1.39 7.54
C LYS A 52 1.10 0.20 7.64
N PHE A 53 -0.17 0.44 7.96
CA PHE A 53 -1.18 -0.63 7.95
C PHE A 53 -1.40 -1.15 6.52
N VAL A 54 -1.56 -0.25 5.55
CA VAL A 54 -1.72 -0.61 4.13
C VAL A 54 -0.50 -1.35 3.60
N GLU A 55 0.70 -0.98 4.03
CA GLU A 55 1.94 -1.69 3.69
C GLU A 55 1.86 -3.17 4.10
N LYS A 56 1.46 -3.46 5.34
CA LYS A 56 1.28 -4.84 5.84
C LYS A 56 0.17 -5.60 5.10
N GLU A 57 -0.92 -4.93 4.72
CA GLU A 57 -1.96 -5.56 3.90
C GLU A 57 -1.43 -5.99 2.53
N LEU A 58 -0.60 -5.16 1.89
CA LEU A 58 0.02 -5.50 0.61
C LEU A 58 0.98 -6.68 0.74
N GLU A 59 1.78 -6.74 1.81
CA GLU A 59 2.63 -7.90 2.11
C GLU A 59 1.81 -9.18 2.31
N ALA A 60 0.70 -9.10 3.06
CA ALA A 60 -0.20 -10.23 3.27
C ALA A 60 -0.83 -10.71 1.94
N LEU A 61 -1.26 -9.79 1.08
CA LEU A 61 -1.78 -10.12 -0.25
C LEU A 61 -0.72 -10.82 -1.11
N TYR A 62 0.51 -10.35 -1.06
CA TYR A 62 1.63 -10.97 -1.77
C TYR A 62 1.89 -12.40 -1.29
N MET A 63 1.92 -12.63 0.03
CA MET A 63 2.09 -13.96 0.61
C MET A 63 0.92 -14.89 0.27
N LEU A 64 -0.32 -14.39 0.32
CA LEU A 64 -1.50 -15.15 -0.06
C LEU A 64 -1.44 -15.60 -1.52
N ARG A 65 -0.99 -14.72 -2.42
CA ARG A 65 -0.80 -15.08 -3.83
C ARG A 65 0.26 -16.16 -4.00
N LYS A 66 1.42 -16.04 -3.33
CA LYS A 66 2.46 -17.09 -3.32
C LYS A 66 1.91 -18.43 -2.87
N TYR A 67 1.16 -18.43 -1.76
CA TYR A 67 0.53 -19.62 -1.23
C TYR A 67 -0.44 -20.25 -2.23
N ARG A 68 -1.30 -19.46 -2.88
CA ARG A 68 -2.21 -19.94 -3.93
C ARG A 68 -1.48 -20.57 -5.10
N THR A 69 -0.40 -19.94 -5.58
CA THR A 69 0.44 -20.49 -6.67
C THR A 69 1.08 -21.81 -6.29
N LEU A 70 1.64 -21.91 -5.07
CA LEU A 70 2.22 -23.16 -4.57
C LEU A 70 1.16 -24.24 -4.44
N LYS A 71 0.02 -23.94 -3.81
CA LYS A 71 -1.08 -24.90 -3.65
C LYS A 71 -1.54 -25.46 -5.00
N LYS A 72 -1.70 -24.60 -6.00
CA LYS A 72 -2.06 -25.02 -7.36
C LYS A 72 -1.03 -25.96 -7.99
N ARG A 73 0.27 -25.74 -7.78
CA ARG A 73 1.32 -26.59 -8.36
C ARG A 73 1.41 -27.98 -7.73
N TYR A 74 1.12 -28.10 -6.44
CA TYR A 74 1.31 -29.34 -5.69
C TYR A 74 0.04 -30.19 -5.53
N TYR A 75 -1.14 -29.58 -5.67
CA TYR A 75 -2.43 -30.24 -5.40
C TYR A 75 -3.42 -30.20 -6.57
N GLU A 76 -3.08 -29.55 -7.69
CA GLU A 76 -3.75 -29.67 -9.00
C GLU A 76 -2.76 -30.19 -10.03
#